data_AF-A0AAD6E5J7-F1
#
_entry.id   AF-A0AAD6E5J7-F1
#
_cell.length_a   1.000
_cell.length_b   1.000
_cell.length_c   1.000
_cell.angle_alpha   90.00
_cell.angle_beta   90.00
_cell.angle_gamma   90.00
#
_symmetry.space_group_name_H-M   'P 1'
#
loop_
_entity.id
_entity.type
_entity.pdbx_description
1 polymer ?
#
loop_
_entity_poly.entity_id
_entity_poly.type
_entity_poly.pdbx_seq_one_letter_code
_entity_poly.pdbx_strand_id
1 'polypeptide(L)'
;MTGDEASMSPDGYITITGRIKDLIIRGGENIHTLEIENFLLGHPGVAEVSVIGVPDDRYGEVVATFVVARERVSLTRKRFSNRSGRS
;
A
#
# COMPACT_ATOMS: atom_id res chain seq x y z
N MET A 1 -10.07 -14.06 -23.05
CA MET A 1 -9.63 -15.24 -22.27
C MET A 1 -8.69 -14.74 -21.19
N THR A 2 -9.12 -14.94 -19.93
CA THR A 2 -8.35 -15.03 -18.67
C THR A 2 -7.19 -14.06 -18.44
N GLY A 3 -7.38 -13.17 -17.47
CA GLY A 3 -6.29 -12.47 -16.82
C GLY A 3 -6.86 -11.63 -15.70
N ASP A 4 -7.10 -12.26 -14.55
CA ASP A 4 -7.00 -11.68 -13.20
C ASP A 4 -7.35 -12.81 -12.20
N GLU A 5 -6.31 -13.48 -11.68
CA GLU A 5 -6.42 -14.30 -10.47
C GLU A 5 -6.10 -13.39 -9.28
N ALA A 6 -7.14 -12.94 -8.59
CA ALA A 6 -6.98 -12.33 -7.27
C ALA A 6 -7.28 -13.42 -6.22
N SER A 7 -6.31 -13.74 -5.37
CA SER A 7 -6.52 -14.61 -4.21
C SER A 7 -6.43 -13.78 -2.92
N MET A 8 -7.41 -13.99 -2.04
CA MET A 8 -7.48 -13.35 -0.72
C MET A 8 -6.97 -14.35 0.32
N SER A 9 -5.93 -13.97 1.05
CA SER A 9 -5.41 -14.77 2.15
C SER A 9 -6.32 -14.66 3.39
N PRO A 10 -6.38 -15.69 4.25
CA PRO A 10 -7.20 -15.70 5.48
C PRO A 10 -6.88 -14.55 6.46
N ASP A 11 -5.72 -13.92 6.30
CA ASP A 11 -5.22 -12.85 7.16
C ASP A 11 -5.62 -11.45 6.66
N GLY A 12 -6.45 -11.37 5.60
CA GLY A 12 -6.98 -10.12 5.04
C GLY A 12 -6.10 -9.45 3.98
N TYR A 13 -5.01 -10.10 3.55
CA TYR A 13 -4.16 -9.60 2.47
C TYR A 13 -4.67 -10.07 1.11
N ILE A 14 -4.89 -9.11 0.20
CA ILE A 14 -5.21 -9.37 -1.20
C ILE A 14 -3.89 -9.32 -1.98
N THR A 15 -3.50 -10.42 -2.60
CA THR A 15 -2.36 -10.43 -3.52
C THR A 15 -2.88 -10.32 -4.95
N ILE A 16 -2.69 -9.15 -5.54
CA ILE A 16 -3.07 -8.86 -6.92
C ILE A 16 -1.87 -9.18 -7.82
N THR A 17 -1.84 -10.37 -8.40
CA THR A 17 -0.83 -10.76 -9.39
C THR A 17 -1.38 -10.59 -10.80
N GLY A 18 -1.27 -9.37 -11.32
CA GLY A 18 -1.63 -9.04 -12.69
C GLY A 18 -1.56 -7.54 -12.83
N ARG A 19 -1.00 -7.03 -13.93
CA ARG A 19 -1.02 -5.59 -14.21
C ARG A 19 -2.46 -5.14 -14.44
N ILE A 20 -3.19 -4.90 -13.34
CA ILE A 20 -4.43 -4.14 -13.31
C ILE A 20 -4.07 -2.81 -13.94
N LYS A 21 -4.57 -2.60 -15.16
CA LYS A 21 -4.34 -1.48 -16.08
C LYS A 21 -3.65 -0.27 -15.41
N ASP A 22 -2.54 0.19 -15.96
CA ASP A 22 -1.84 1.45 -15.55
C ASP A 22 -2.69 2.72 -15.77
N LEU A 23 -3.98 2.56 -16.08
CA LEU A 23 -4.94 3.56 -16.47
C LEU A 23 -6.31 3.24 -15.89
N ILE A 24 -6.84 4.17 -15.09
CA ILE A 24 -8.20 4.20 -14.57
C ILE A 24 -9.01 5.21 -15.39
N ILE A 25 -10.23 4.84 -15.83
CA ILE A 25 -11.09 5.73 -16.62
C ILE A 25 -12.25 6.21 -15.74
N ARG A 26 -12.13 7.42 -15.19
CA ARG A 26 -13.13 8.02 -14.29
C ARG A 26 -13.94 9.08 -15.02
N GLY A 27 -15.19 8.78 -15.37
CA GLY A 27 -16.09 9.74 -16.01
C GLY A 27 -15.59 10.28 -17.35
N GLY A 28 -14.77 9.49 -18.07
CA GLY A 28 -14.12 9.89 -19.32
C GLY A 28 -12.70 10.46 -19.16
N GLU A 29 -12.24 10.68 -17.92
CA GLU A 29 -10.88 11.14 -17.64
C GLU A 29 -9.92 9.97 -17.41
N ASN A 30 -8.74 10.08 -17.99
CA ASN A 30 -7.67 9.09 -17.86
C ASN A 30 -6.79 9.41 -16.65
N ILE A 31 -6.73 8.50 -15.69
CA ILE A 31 -5.93 8.63 -14.47
C ILE A 31 -4.83 7.57 -14.47
N HIS A 32 -3.57 7.99 -14.38
CA HIS A 32 -2.43 7.10 -14.31
C HIS A 32 -2.14 6.67 -12.86
N THR A 33 -2.18 5.37 -12.61
CA THR A 33 -1.96 4.80 -11.26
C THR A 33 -0.58 5.15 -10.71
N LEU A 34 0.45 5.07 -11.55
CA LEU A 34 1.85 5.35 -11.21
C LEU A 34 2.08 6.78 -10.70
N GLU A 35 1.35 7.77 -11.21
CA GLU A 35 1.47 9.15 -10.76
C GLU A 35 1.03 9.29 -9.30
N ILE A 36 -0.09 8.66 -8.96
CA ILE A 36 -0.65 8.65 -7.61
C ILE A 36 0.25 7.85 -6.66
N GLU A 37 0.75 6.70 -7.11
CA GLU A 37 1.70 5.89 -6.32
C GLU A 37 2.97 6.67 -6.02
N ASN A 38 3.60 7.29 -7.03
CA ASN A 38 4.81 8.08 -6.84
C ASN A 38 4.58 9.27 -5.89
N PHE A 39 3.44 9.95 -6.03
CA PHE A 39 3.07 11.04 -5.13
C PHE A 39 2.96 10.55 -3.68
N LEU A 40 2.27 9.43 -3.45
CA LEU A 40 2.04 8.88 -2.10
C LEU A 40 3.32 8.27 -1.49
N LEU A 41 4.18 7.64 -2.30
CA LEU A 41 5.49 7.16 -1.87
C LEU A 41 6.42 8.29 -1.42
N GLY A 42 6.22 9.50 -1.94
CA GLY A 42 6.93 10.69 -1.49
C GLY A 42 6.60 11.11 -0.05
N HIS A 43 5.50 10.62 0.53
CA HIS A 43 5.10 10.96 1.88
C HIS A 43 5.93 10.19 2.92
N PRO A 44 6.55 10.86 3.92
CA PRO A 44 7.47 10.22 4.87
C PRO A 44 6.79 9.19 5.80
N GLY A 45 5.47 9.21 5.88
CA GLY A 45 4.68 8.22 6.63
C GLY A 45 4.28 6.97 5.83
N VAL A 46 4.55 6.93 4.52
CA VAL A 46 4.16 5.81 3.64
C VAL A 46 5.36 4.89 3.42
N ALA A 47 5.17 3.61 3.74
CA ALA A 47 6.15 2.55 3.49
C ALA A 47 5.97 1.99 2.07
N GLU A 48 4.73 1.65 1.73
CA GLU A 48 4.33 1.07 0.46
C GLU A 48 2.94 1.56 0.08
N VAL A 49 2.63 1.55 -1.21
CA VAL A 49 1.32 1.94 -1.75
C VAL A 49 1.00 1.13 -2.99
N SER A 50 -0.28 0.86 -3.20
CA SER A 50 -0.80 0.33 -4.44
C SER A 50 -2.10 1.05 -4.82
N VAL A 51 -2.23 1.43 -6.08
CA VAL A 51 -3.39 2.14 -6.61
C VAL A 51 -4.12 1.29 -7.64
N ILE A 52 -5.44 1.15 -7.49
CA ILE A 52 -6.29 0.40 -8.42
C ILE A 52 -7.54 1.18 -8.80
N GLY A 53 -8.11 0.86 -9.96
CA GLY A 53 -9.46 1.26 -10.34
C GLY A 53 -10.48 0.29 -9.75
N VAL A 54 -11.55 0.80 -9.16
CA VAL A 54 -12.71 0.01 -8.73
C VAL A 54 -13.97 0.47 -9.46
N PRO A 55 -14.92 -0.42 -9.79
CA PRO A 55 -16.16 -0.05 -10.44
C PRO A 55 -16.97 0.98 -9.63
N ASP A 56 -17.60 1.92 -10.31
CA ASP A 56 -18.48 2.94 -9.73
C ASP A 56 -19.67 3.25 -10.65
N ASP A 57 -20.87 3.31 -10.08
CA ASP A 57 -22.11 3.46 -10.84
C ASP A 57 -22.24 4.81 -11.56
N ARG A 58 -21.54 5.85 -11.09
CA ARG A 58 -21.65 7.20 -11.62
C ARG A 58 -20.53 7.51 -12.61
N TYR A 59 -19.33 7.02 -12.35
CA TYR A 59 -18.12 7.37 -13.09
C TYR A 59 -17.52 6.22 -13.89
N GLY A 60 -18.11 5.02 -13.84
CA GLY A 60 -17.56 3.81 -14.44
C GLY A 60 -16.47 3.20 -13.57
N GLU A 61 -15.38 3.94 -13.34
CA GLU A 61 -14.32 3.59 -12.40
C GLU A 61 -13.97 4.76 -11.47
N VAL A 62 -13.53 4.45 -10.25
CA VAL A 62 -12.93 5.41 -9.30
C VAL A 62 -11.62 4.86 -8.75
N VAL A 63 -10.77 5.76 -8.25
CA VAL A 63 -9.48 5.41 -7.66
C VAL A 63 -9.69 4.85 -6.25
N ALA A 64 -9.10 3.69 -5.98
CA ALA A 64 -8.90 3.16 -4.64
C ALA A 64 -7.40 2.95 -4.37
N THR A 65 -6.98 3.21 -3.14
CA THR A 65 -5.57 3.12 -2.75
C THR A 65 -5.42 2.31 -1.48
N PHE A 66 -4.46 1.40 -1.49
CA PHE A 66 -4.00 0.66 -0.31
C PHE A 66 -2.65 1.23 0.12
N VAL A 67 -2.54 1.60 1.39
CA VAL A 67 -1.35 2.25 1.96
C VAL A 67 -0.84 1.47 3.14
N VAL A 68 0.45 1.13 3.12
CA VAL A 68 1.18 0.63 4.29
C VAL A 68 1.88 1.80 4.95
N ALA A 69 1.58 2.09 6.21
CA ALA A 69 2.25 3.14 6.95
C ALA A 69 3.64 2.68 7.41
N ARG A 70 4.62 3.60 7.49
CA ARG A 70 5.89 3.32 8.15
C ARG A 70 5.65 3.19 9.65
N GLU A 71 6.05 2.06 10.23
CA GLU A 71 6.17 1.97 11.68
C GLU A 71 7.26 2.95 12.15
N ARG A 72 6.89 3.92 13.00
CA ARG A 72 7.87 4.65 13.80
C ARG A 72 8.35 3.71 14.91
N VAL A 73 9.41 2.94 14.65
CA VAL A 73 10.06 2.15 15.70
C VAL A 73 10.59 3.10 16.77
N SER A 74 9.93 3.13 17.93
CA SER A 74 10.48 3.75 19.14
C SER A 74 11.54 2.82 19.72
N LEU A 75 12.81 3.05 19.35
CA LEU A 75 13.94 2.38 19.98
C LEU A 75 14.06 2.87 21.43
N THR A 76 13.42 2.17 22.37
CA THR A 76 13.63 2.43 23.79
C THR A 76 14.98 1.86 24.22
N ARG A 77 15.88 2.74 24.67
CA ARG A 77 17.24 2.40 25.14
C ARG A 77 17.17 1.41 26.32
N LYS A 78 17.48 0.13 26.09
CA LYS A 78 17.82 -0.80 27.20
C LYS A 78 19.20 -0.42 27.75
N ARG A 79 19.24 0.18 28.94
CA ARG A 79 20.47 0.25 29.74
C ARG A 79 20.82 -1.16 30.21
N PHE A 80 21.93 -1.71 29.73
CA PHE A 80 22.59 -2.80 30.44
C PHE A 80 23.26 -2.20 31.70
N SER A 81 22.70 -2.50 32.87
CA SER A 81 23.41 -2.25 34.12
C SER A 81 24.45 -3.35 34.31
N ASN A 82 25.73 -3.00 34.16
CA ASN A 82 26.82 -3.83 34.61
C ASN A 82 26.76 -3.91 36.14
N ARG A 83 26.33 -5.03 36.72
CA ARG A 83 26.52 -5.28 38.15
C ARG A 83 27.89 -5.93 38.33
N SER A 84 28.91 -5.07 38.45
CA SER A 84 30.13 -5.40 39.16
C SER A 84 29.77 -5.57 40.64
N GLY A 85 29.60 -6.82 41.06
CA GLY A 85 29.51 -7.22 42.47
C GLY A 85 30.69 -8.11 42.80
N ARG A 86 31.71 -7.53 43.43
CA ARG A 86 32.76 -8.25 44.17
C ARG A 86 32.10 -9.20 45.18
N SER A 87 32.50 -10.47 45.20
CA SER A 87 33.39 -11.03 46.24
C SER A 87 33.93 -12.37 45.80
#